data_AF-A0AAD7YD57-F1
#
_entry.id   AF-A0AAD7YD57-F1
#
_cell.length_a   1.000
_cell.length_b   1.000
_cell.length_c   1.000
_cell.angle_alpha   90.00
_cell.angle_beta   90.00
_cell.angle_gamma   90.00
#
_symmetry.space_group_name_H-M   'P 1'
#
loop_
_entity.id
_entity.type
_entity.pdbx_description
1 polymer ?
#
loop_
_entity_poly.entity_id
_entity_poly.type
_entity_poly.pdbx_seq_one_letter_code
_entity_poly.pdbx_strand_id
1 'polypeptide(L)'
;MTKVLLATVLIVITFALTRAASTQMKDAMPKEAMTTTTMANQDSSIDSTDIDVIAVMNACNESFRIEMSYIQAMNESGSFLDETDKTPKCFIRCVFTNVGIVSEDGKQFNPARAAFIFAGERNGKPMDDIGDMTAACAADRQETCPCERSYQFLRCLMSMEIEKYEKS
;
A
#
# COMPACT_ATOMS: atom_id res chain seq x y z
N MET A 1 42.80 42.85 -37.86
CA MET A 1 43.59 41.75 -38.45
C MET A 1 43.21 40.47 -37.73
N THR A 2 42.50 39.62 -38.47
CA THR A 2 41.93 38.33 -38.08
C THR A 2 43.00 37.25 -38.05
N LYS A 3 43.07 36.44 -36.99
CA LYS A 3 43.55 35.06 -37.06
C LYS A 3 42.69 34.17 -36.17
N VAL A 4 41.77 33.49 -36.84
CA VAL A 4 41.07 32.30 -36.38
C VAL A 4 42.10 31.16 -36.29
N LEU A 5 42.13 30.42 -35.19
CA LEU A 5 42.67 29.07 -35.18
C LEU A 5 41.71 28.15 -34.40
N LEU A 6 41.05 27.26 -35.14
CA LEU A 6 40.38 26.09 -34.61
C LEU A 6 41.42 25.11 -34.04
N ALA A 7 41.16 24.57 -32.86
CA ALA A 7 41.64 23.25 -32.48
C ALA A 7 40.63 22.61 -31.51
N THR A 8 39.85 21.68 -32.05
CA THR A 8 38.96 20.76 -31.34
C THR A 8 39.78 19.72 -30.57
N VAL A 9 39.61 19.62 -29.26
CA VAL A 9 40.00 18.42 -28.49
C VAL A 9 38.87 18.08 -27.51
N LEU A 10 38.11 17.05 -27.86
CA LEU A 10 37.18 16.34 -27.00
C LEU A 10 37.99 15.47 -26.03
N ILE A 11 37.88 15.71 -24.72
CA ILE A 11 38.36 14.78 -23.70
C ILE A 11 37.18 14.40 -22.81
N VAL A 12 36.71 13.17 -23.01
CA VAL A 12 35.75 12.48 -22.16
C VAL A 12 36.48 12.06 -20.89
N ILE A 13 36.14 12.66 -19.75
CA ILE A 13 36.62 12.21 -18.44
C ILE A 13 35.47 11.50 -17.73
N THR A 14 35.55 10.18 -17.72
CA THR A 14 34.68 9.29 -16.96
C THR A 14 35.01 9.42 -15.47
N PHE A 15 34.04 9.86 -14.67
CA PHE A 15 34.16 9.84 -13.21
C PHE A 15 33.95 8.41 -12.69
N ALA A 16 35.04 7.71 -12.42
CA ALA A 16 35.01 6.49 -11.62
C ALA A 16 34.82 6.87 -10.14
N LEU A 17 33.61 6.66 -9.63
CA LEU A 17 33.29 6.77 -8.20
C LEU A 17 34.03 5.67 -7.43
N THR A 18 35.13 6.04 -6.79
CA THR A 18 35.80 5.23 -5.77
C THR A 18 34.89 5.09 -4.56
N ARG A 19 34.35 3.88 -4.35
CA ARG A 19 33.73 3.48 -3.07
C ARG A 19 34.84 3.36 -2.02
N ALA A 20 34.84 4.26 -1.04
CA ALA A 20 35.61 4.06 0.18
C ALA A 20 34.95 2.94 0.99
N ALA A 21 35.73 1.92 1.32
CA ALA A 21 35.33 0.73 2.05
C ALA A 21 35.08 1.02 3.54
N SER A 22 34.11 0.30 4.11
CA SER A 22 33.83 0.22 5.54
C SER A 22 34.98 -0.46 6.30
N THR A 23 35.42 0.16 7.38
CA THR A 23 36.32 -0.44 8.36
C THR A 23 35.54 -1.43 9.24
N GLN A 24 35.83 -2.72 9.15
CA GLN A 24 35.60 -3.67 10.24
C GLN A 24 36.96 -4.22 10.69
N MET A 25 37.32 -3.96 11.95
CA MET A 25 38.40 -4.66 12.65
C MET A 25 37.86 -5.97 13.21
N LYS A 26 38.37 -7.11 12.72
CA LYS A 26 38.48 -8.35 13.50
C LYS A 26 39.76 -9.07 13.08
N ASP A 27 40.66 -9.21 14.05
CA ASP A 27 41.95 -9.90 13.91
C ASP A 27 41.77 -11.41 13.64
N ALA A 28 42.72 -11.93 12.85
CA ALA A 28 42.89 -13.34 12.45
C ALA A 28 43.29 -14.24 13.65
N MET A 29 43.19 -15.59 13.64
CA MET A 29 43.87 -16.56 12.74
C MET A 29 43.53 -18.03 13.24
N PRO A 30 44.01 -19.15 12.66
CA PRO A 30 43.58 -19.83 11.43
C PRO A 30 43.22 -21.36 11.58
N LYS A 31 42.74 -21.95 10.46
CA LYS A 31 43.02 -23.29 9.87
C LYS A 31 41.85 -24.27 9.59
N GLU A 32 41.68 -24.49 8.28
CA GLU A 32 41.49 -25.76 7.54
C GLU A 32 40.11 -26.43 7.35
N ALA A 33 39.94 -26.84 6.08
CA ALA A 33 38.98 -27.76 5.44
C ALA A 33 37.52 -27.28 5.24
N MET A 34 37.10 -26.87 4.04
CA MET A 34 36.71 -27.64 2.83
C MET A 34 35.24 -28.13 2.86
N THR A 35 34.43 -27.57 1.93
CA THR A 35 33.20 -28.10 1.32
C THR A 35 31.95 -28.31 2.18
N THR A 36 30.91 -27.50 1.93
CA THR A 36 29.76 -27.88 1.08
C THR A 36 28.58 -26.94 1.36
N THR A 37 28.16 -26.24 0.33
CA THR A 37 26.91 -25.48 0.22
C THR A 37 25.71 -26.32 0.61
N THR A 38 24.87 -25.83 1.51
CA THR A 38 23.45 -26.17 1.51
C THR A 38 22.67 -24.91 1.85
N MET A 39 22.15 -24.27 0.81
CA MET A 39 21.05 -23.32 0.93
C MET A 39 19.81 -24.15 1.28
N ALA A 40 19.21 -23.88 2.44
CA ALA A 40 17.90 -24.41 2.78
C ALA A 40 17.00 -23.24 3.16
N ASN A 41 16.10 -22.93 2.22
CA ASN A 41 14.75 -22.43 2.40
C ASN A 41 14.51 -21.36 3.49
N GLN A 42 14.48 -20.11 3.05
CA GLN A 42 13.56 -19.12 3.62
C GLN A 42 12.15 -19.48 3.12
N ASP A 43 11.48 -20.35 3.88
CA ASP A 43 10.03 -20.49 3.79
C ASP A 43 9.42 -19.25 4.44
N SER A 44 9.00 -18.31 3.60
CA SER A 44 8.25 -17.13 4.02
C SER A 44 6.81 -17.54 4.31
N SER A 45 6.59 -18.18 5.45
CA SER A 45 5.29 -18.19 6.10
C SER A 45 5.07 -16.81 6.71
N ILE A 46 4.47 -15.89 5.94
CA ILE A 46 3.85 -14.71 6.54
C ILE A 46 2.68 -15.23 7.38
N ASP A 47 2.91 -15.24 8.68
CA ASP A 47 1.93 -15.63 9.70
C ASP A 47 0.68 -14.74 9.60
N SER A 48 -0.47 -15.39 9.58
CA SER A 48 -1.76 -14.85 9.13
C SER A 48 -2.59 -14.21 10.26
N THR A 49 -1.97 -13.70 11.33
CA THR A 49 -2.71 -13.34 12.56
C THR A 49 -2.56 -11.93 13.12
N ASP A 50 -1.82 -10.98 12.55
CA ASP A 50 -1.79 -9.65 13.18
C ASP A 50 -1.55 -8.51 12.19
N ILE A 51 -2.63 -8.00 11.61
CA ILE A 51 -2.61 -6.67 11.01
C ILE A 51 -3.41 -5.79 11.91
N ASP A 52 -2.69 -5.01 12.70
CA ASP A 52 -3.27 -3.96 13.52
C ASP A 52 -3.73 -2.82 12.60
N VAL A 53 -4.94 -2.96 12.07
CA VAL A 53 -5.58 -1.94 11.21
C VAL A 53 -5.69 -0.62 11.95
N ILE A 54 -5.85 -0.63 13.28
CA ILE A 54 -5.93 0.59 14.09
C ILE A 54 -4.57 1.30 14.11
N ALA A 55 -3.47 0.58 14.28
CA ALA A 55 -2.13 1.16 14.17
C ALA A 55 -1.87 1.74 12.76
N VAL A 56 -2.32 1.05 11.71
CA VAL A 56 -2.23 1.56 10.32
C VAL A 56 -3.06 2.84 10.15
N MET A 57 -4.29 2.88 10.67
CA MET A 57 -5.14 4.07 10.64
C MET A 57 -4.47 5.24 11.37
N ASN A 58 -3.88 4.99 12.55
CA ASN A 58 -3.18 6.02 13.31
C ASN A 58 -1.98 6.58 12.53
N ALA A 59 -1.15 5.70 11.94
CA ALA A 59 -0.01 6.12 11.11
C ALA A 59 -0.45 6.92 9.88
N CYS A 60 -1.53 6.49 9.22
CA CYS A 60 -2.08 7.21 8.07
C CYS A 60 -2.66 8.58 8.46
N ASN A 61 -3.20 8.72 9.66
CA ASN A 61 -3.74 9.98 10.17
C ASN A 61 -2.66 11.04 10.44
N GLU A 62 -1.41 10.63 10.68
CA GLU A 62 -0.27 11.56 10.80
C GLU A 62 0.02 12.28 9.48
N SER A 63 -0.22 11.60 8.35
CA SER A 63 0.01 12.15 7.00
C SER A 63 -1.25 12.78 6.39
N PHE A 64 -2.41 12.16 6.61
CA PHE A 64 -3.71 12.57 6.10
C PHE A 64 -4.68 12.70 7.26
N ARG A 65 -4.59 13.84 7.95
CA ARG A 65 -5.40 14.09 9.15
C ARG A 65 -6.88 14.13 8.79
N ILE A 66 -7.66 13.29 9.43
CA ILE A 66 -9.12 13.25 9.29
C ILE A 66 -9.81 13.44 10.63
N GLU A 67 -11.03 13.98 10.56
CA GLU A 67 -11.94 13.99 11.70
C GLU A 67 -12.71 12.67 11.75
N MET A 68 -13.00 12.18 12.97
CA MET A 68 -13.71 10.91 13.17
C MET A 68 -15.11 10.88 12.53
N SER A 69 -15.71 12.06 12.34
CA SER A 69 -17.01 12.23 11.67
C SER A 69 -17.01 11.71 10.23
N TYR A 70 -15.87 11.69 9.53
CA TYR A 70 -15.77 11.10 8.20
C TYR A 70 -15.89 9.57 8.24
N ILE A 71 -15.29 8.92 9.23
CA ILE A 71 -15.38 7.47 9.41
C ILE A 71 -16.78 7.08 9.86
N GLN A 72 -17.35 7.86 10.79
CA GLN A 72 -18.72 7.64 11.24
C GLN A 72 -19.73 7.76 10.10
N ALA A 73 -19.66 8.83 9.29
CA ALA A 73 -20.52 9.00 8.14
C ALA A 73 -20.34 7.88 7.10
N MET A 74 -19.10 7.46 6.84
CA MET A 74 -18.84 6.31 5.97
C MET A 74 -19.52 5.04 6.49
N ASN A 75 -19.45 4.79 7.80
CA ASN A 75 -20.10 3.61 8.40
C ASN A 75 -21.63 3.68 8.35
N GLU A 76 -22.21 4.86 8.57
CA GLU A 76 -23.67 5.04 8.66
C GLU A 76 -24.35 5.19 7.29
N SER A 77 -23.73 5.91 6.35
CA SER A 77 -24.34 6.25 5.06
C SER A 77 -23.61 5.69 3.84
N GLY A 78 -22.42 5.11 4.03
CA GLY A 78 -21.56 4.64 2.93
C GLY A 78 -20.84 5.78 2.20
N SER A 79 -20.83 7.01 2.72
CA SER A 79 -20.24 8.17 2.05
C SER A 79 -19.64 9.18 3.02
N PHE A 80 -18.72 10.02 2.55
CA PHE A 80 -18.19 11.12 3.34
C PHE A 80 -19.15 12.32 3.43
N LEU A 81 -19.04 13.09 4.52
CA LEU A 81 -19.86 14.29 4.77
C LEU A 81 -19.59 15.41 3.73
N ASP A 82 -18.33 15.55 3.31
CA ASP A 82 -17.90 16.39 2.19
C ASP A 82 -17.11 15.54 1.19
N GLU A 83 -17.72 15.22 0.05
CA GLU A 83 -17.07 14.43 -1.00
C GLU A 83 -16.07 15.26 -1.84
N THR A 84 -16.00 16.57 -1.64
CA THR A 84 -15.01 17.42 -2.34
C THR A 84 -13.66 17.43 -1.64
N ASP A 85 -13.62 17.09 -0.34
CA ASP A 85 -12.38 16.95 0.43
C ASP A 85 -11.61 15.69 0.00
N LYS A 86 -10.36 15.91 -0.44
CA LYS A 86 -9.47 14.85 -0.89
C LYS A 86 -8.71 14.19 0.26
N THR A 87 -8.57 14.88 1.39
CA THR A 87 -7.81 14.41 2.55
C THR A 87 -8.33 13.07 3.07
N PRO A 88 -9.63 12.89 3.37
CA PRO A 88 -10.14 11.61 3.85
C PRO A 88 -10.09 10.52 2.77
N LYS A 89 -10.17 10.87 1.49
CA LYS A 89 -10.00 9.91 0.39
C LYS A 89 -8.58 9.37 0.32
N CYS A 90 -7.58 10.24 0.52
CA CYS A 90 -6.19 9.84 0.56
C CYS A 90 -5.83 9.10 1.85
N PHE A 91 -6.50 9.38 2.96
CA PHE A 91 -6.43 8.57 4.18
C PHE A 91 -6.87 7.12 3.88
N ILE A 92 -8.00 6.90 3.20
CA ILE A 92 -8.45 5.55 2.81
C ILE A 92 -7.42 4.85 1.92
N ARG A 93 -6.87 5.55 0.91
CA ARG A 93 -5.79 5.00 0.08
C ARG A 93 -4.60 4.57 0.93
N CYS A 94 -4.16 5.41 1.88
CA CYS A 94 -3.04 5.10 2.77
C CYS A 94 -3.30 3.80 3.53
N VAL A 95 -4.47 3.68 4.16
CA VAL A 95 -4.83 2.46 4.92
C VAL A 95 -4.84 1.25 4.00
N PHE A 96 -5.53 1.32 2.86
CA PHE A 96 -5.64 0.22 1.91
C PHE A 96 -4.31 -0.23 1.32
N THR A 97 -3.39 0.70 1.11
CA THR A 97 -2.05 0.38 0.63
C THR A 97 -1.27 -0.40 1.70
N ASN A 98 -1.30 0.08 2.95
CA ASN A 98 -0.56 -0.55 4.05
C ASN A 98 -1.12 -1.92 4.44
N VAL A 99 -2.43 -2.14 4.33
CA VAL A 99 -3.03 -3.46 4.57
C VAL A 99 -3.01 -4.38 3.36
N GLY A 100 -2.54 -3.90 2.20
CA GLY A 100 -2.39 -4.69 0.97
C GLY A 100 -3.67 -4.91 0.18
N ILE A 101 -4.70 -4.08 0.38
CA ILE A 101 -5.92 -4.06 -0.45
C ILE A 101 -5.65 -3.38 -1.79
N VAL A 102 -4.78 -2.37 -1.83
CA VAL A 102 -4.42 -1.62 -3.03
C VAL A 102 -2.91 -1.66 -3.23
N SER A 103 -2.46 -1.79 -4.48
CA SER A 103 -1.04 -1.66 -4.84
C SER A 103 -0.48 -0.27 -4.52
N GLU A 104 0.83 -0.15 -4.33
CA GLU A 104 1.46 1.14 -4.00
C GLU A 104 1.16 2.24 -5.04
N ASP A 105 1.11 1.87 -6.32
CA ASP A 105 0.77 2.80 -7.41
C ASP A 105 -0.74 3.15 -7.48
N GLY A 106 -1.57 2.53 -6.64
CA GLY A 106 -2.99 2.79 -6.53
C GLY A 106 -3.88 2.16 -7.61
N LYS A 107 -3.34 1.29 -8.46
CA LYS A 107 -4.06 0.81 -9.67
C LYS A 107 -4.75 -0.53 -9.48
N GLN A 108 -4.12 -1.46 -8.77
CA GLN A 108 -4.60 -2.83 -8.61
C GLN A 108 -5.23 -3.02 -7.24
N PHE A 109 -6.40 -3.65 -7.21
CA PHE A 109 -7.05 -4.09 -5.98
C PHE A 109 -6.78 -5.58 -5.75
N ASN A 110 -6.72 -5.97 -4.48
CA ASN A 110 -6.75 -7.35 -4.01
C ASN A 110 -8.08 -7.59 -3.27
N PRO A 111 -9.13 -8.06 -3.98
CA PRO A 111 -10.44 -8.28 -3.38
C PRO A 111 -10.43 -9.33 -2.27
N ALA A 112 -9.66 -10.41 -2.42
CA ALA A 112 -9.54 -11.42 -1.38
C ALA A 112 -8.95 -10.85 -0.09
N ARG A 113 -7.99 -9.91 -0.21
CA ARG A 113 -7.47 -9.19 0.94
C ARG A 113 -8.49 -8.23 1.54
N ALA A 114 -9.26 -7.53 0.72
CA ALA A 114 -10.36 -6.71 1.21
C ALA A 114 -11.37 -7.57 1.99
N ALA A 115 -11.80 -8.69 1.43
CA ALA A 115 -12.72 -9.63 2.09
C ALA A 115 -12.19 -10.11 3.43
N PHE A 116 -10.89 -10.41 3.53
CA PHE A 116 -10.25 -10.76 4.80
C PHE A 116 -10.29 -9.62 5.83
N ILE A 117 -9.96 -8.39 5.42
CA ILE A 117 -9.93 -7.22 6.32
C ILE A 117 -11.34 -6.80 6.76
N PHE A 118 -12.34 -6.91 5.89
CA PHE A 118 -13.74 -6.56 6.14
C PHE A 118 -14.59 -7.75 6.60
N ALA A 119 -13.98 -8.91 6.86
CA ALA A 119 -14.71 -10.07 7.38
C ALA A 119 -15.31 -9.75 8.76
N GLY A 120 -16.52 -10.24 9.00
CA GLY A 120 -17.20 -10.05 10.27
C GLY A 120 -18.70 -10.09 10.13
N GLU A 121 -19.36 -9.32 10.97
CA GLU A 121 -20.82 -9.24 11.06
C GLU A 121 -21.27 -7.79 10.95
N ARG A 122 -22.45 -7.61 10.35
CA ARG A 122 -23.15 -6.32 10.33
C ARG A 122 -24.57 -6.51 10.80
N ASN A 123 -25.01 -5.67 11.74
CA ASN A 123 -26.33 -5.79 12.37
C ASN A 123 -26.62 -7.20 12.94
N GLY A 124 -25.60 -7.84 13.52
CA GLY A 124 -25.67 -9.20 14.08
C GLY A 124 -25.82 -10.33 13.06
N LYS A 125 -25.59 -10.06 11.77
CA LYS A 125 -25.63 -11.05 10.69
C LYS A 125 -24.22 -11.25 10.10
N PRO A 126 -23.76 -12.50 9.93
CA PRO A 126 -22.48 -12.77 9.27
C PRO A 126 -22.51 -12.34 7.80
N MET A 127 -21.41 -11.76 7.34
CA MET A 127 -21.26 -11.26 5.97
C MET A 127 -20.65 -12.34 5.05
N ASP A 128 -21.37 -13.45 4.85
CA ASP A 128 -20.85 -14.63 4.13
C ASP A 128 -20.46 -14.37 2.65
N ASP A 129 -21.03 -13.34 2.00
CA ASP A 129 -20.71 -12.95 0.62
C ASP A 129 -19.78 -11.73 0.50
N ILE A 130 -19.04 -11.37 1.57
CA ILE A 130 -18.06 -10.28 1.54
C ILE A 130 -17.01 -10.46 0.42
N GLY A 131 -16.69 -11.71 0.07
CA GLY A 131 -15.84 -12.03 -1.08
C GLY A 131 -16.41 -11.54 -2.40
N ASP A 132 -17.70 -11.78 -2.64
CA ASP A 132 -18.38 -11.38 -3.88
C ASP A 132 -18.55 -9.85 -3.95
N MET A 133 -18.92 -9.23 -2.82
CA MET A 133 -19.07 -7.76 -2.73
C MET A 133 -17.76 -7.03 -3.02
N THR A 134 -16.65 -7.48 -2.40
CA THR A 134 -15.34 -6.86 -2.64
C THR A 134 -14.83 -7.08 -4.06
N ALA A 135 -15.10 -8.24 -4.67
CA ALA A 135 -14.78 -8.50 -6.07
C ALA A 135 -15.57 -7.58 -7.01
N ALA A 136 -16.87 -7.43 -6.78
CA ALA A 136 -17.73 -6.53 -7.55
C ALA A 136 -17.27 -5.07 -7.47
N CYS A 137 -16.94 -4.59 -6.26
CA CYS A 137 -16.48 -3.21 -6.07
C CYS A 137 -15.08 -2.91 -6.64
N ALA A 138 -14.27 -3.94 -6.89
CA ALA A 138 -12.96 -3.82 -7.52
C ALA A 138 -13.00 -3.83 -9.05
N ALA A 139 -14.08 -4.35 -9.66
CA ALA A 139 -14.19 -4.56 -11.09
C ALA A 139 -14.36 -3.24 -11.87
N ASP A 140 -13.78 -3.17 -13.08
CA ASP A 140 -14.03 -2.17 -14.13
C ASP A 140 -14.00 -0.68 -13.71
N ARG A 141 -13.25 -0.37 -12.66
CA ARG A 141 -13.10 0.98 -12.11
C ARG A 141 -12.35 1.93 -13.06
N GLN A 142 -12.86 3.15 -13.25
CA GLN A 142 -12.32 4.14 -14.20
C GLN A 142 -11.71 5.40 -13.52
N GLU A 143 -11.70 5.47 -12.19
CA GLU A 143 -11.13 6.61 -11.49
C GLU A 143 -9.62 6.70 -11.73
N THR A 144 -9.16 7.87 -12.17
CA THR A 144 -7.74 8.12 -12.48
C THR A 144 -6.94 8.57 -11.25
N CYS A 145 -7.58 9.24 -10.30
CA CYS A 145 -6.96 9.63 -9.04
C CYS A 145 -6.93 8.42 -8.09
N PRO A 146 -5.76 7.97 -7.59
CA PRO A 146 -5.67 6.84 -6.68
C PRO A 146 -6.44 6.99 -5.37
N CYS A 147 -6.49 8.20 -4.81
CA CYS A 147 -7.28 8.49 -3.61
C CYS A 147 -8.77 8.35 -3.88
N GLU A 148 -9.25 8.93 -4.99
CA GLU A 148 -10.65 8.80 -5.42
C GLU A 148 -11.00 7.33 -5.67
N ARG A 149 -10.13 6.60 -6.36
CA ARG A 149 -10.33 5.19 -6.67
C ARG A 149 -10.48 4.33 -5.41
N SER A 150 -9.64 4.57 -4.40
CA SER A 150 -9.70 3.86 -3.11
C SER A 150 -10.98 4.22 -2.33
N TYR A 151 -11.34 5.51 -2.32
CA TYR A 151 -12.59 5.96 -1.72
C TYR A 151 -13.81 5.31 -2.37
N GLN A 152 -13.86 5.31 -3.71
CA GLN A 152 -15.02 4.79 -4.44
C GLN A 152 -15.15 3.26 -4.35
N PHE A 153 -14.04 2.54 -4.12
CA PHE A 153 -14.08 1.13 -3.71
C PHE A 153 -14.78 0.99 -2.35
N LEU A 154 -14.34 1.74 -1.33
CA LEU A 154 -14.93 1.66 0.00
C LEU A 154 -16.40 2.07 0.00
N ARG A 155 -16.74 3.17 -0.68
CA ARG A 155 -18.13 3.62 -0.85
C ARG A 155 -19.02 2.53 -1.44
N CYS A 156 -18.55 1.85 -2.49
CA CYS A 156 -19.27 0.74 -3.10
C CYS A 156 -19.52 -0.37 -2.07
N LEU A 157 -18.46 -0.81 -1.37
CA LEU A 157 -18.54 -1.90 -0.40
C LEU A 157 -19.50 -1.57 0.73
N MET A 158 -19.32 -0.41 1.37
CA MET A 158 -20.17 0.03 2.48
C MET A 158 -21.63 0.21 2.06
N SER A 159 -21.88 0.70 0.84
CA SER A 159 -23.25 0.82 0.32
C SER A 159 -23.92 -0.55 0.16
N MET A 160 -23.19 -1.54 -0.40
CA MET A 160 -23.70 -2.91 -0.52
C MET A 160 -23.96 -3.54 0.85
N GLU A 161 -23.03 -3.36 1.81
CA GLU A 161 -23.20 -3.87 3.17
C GLU A 161 -24.43 -3.26 3.87
N ILE A 162 -24.61 -1.94 3.80
CA ILE A 162 -25.76 -1.23 4.40
C ILE A 162 -27.07 -1.71 3.77
N GLU A 163 -27.12 -1.75 2.43
CA GLU A 163 -28.32 -2.19 1.70
C GLU A 163 -28.69 -3.62 2.07
N LYS A 164 -27.69 -4.50 2.17
CA LYS A 164 -27.92 -5.92 2.38
C LYS A 164 -28.13 -6.33 3.84
N TYR A 165 -27.52 -5.66 4.81
CA TYR A 165 -27.49 -6.14 6.20
C TYR A 165 -28.16 -5.22 7.22
N GLU A 166 -28.22 -3.92 6.96
CA GLU A 166 -28.90 -2.99 7.87
C GLU A 166 -30.36 -2.78 7.51
N LYS A 167 -30.68 -2.75 6.21
CA LYS A 167 -32.03 -2.50 5.72
C LYS A 167 -32.86 -3.77 5.48
N SER A 168 -32.24 -4.95 5.64
CA SER A 168 -32.85 -6.27 5.41
C SER A 168 -33.55 -6.86 6.64
#